data_AF-A0AAW0W9D2-F1
#
_entry.id   AF-A0AAW0W9D2-F1
#
_cell.length_a   1.000
_cell.length_b   1.000
_cell.length_c   1.000
_cell.angle_alpha   90.00
_cell.angle_beta   90.00
_cell.angle_gamma   90.00
#
_symmetry.space_group_name_H-M   'P 1'
#
loop_
_entity.id
_entity.type
_entity.pdbx_description
1 polymer ?
#
loop_
_entity_poly.entity_id
_entity_poly.type
_entity_poly.pdbx_seq_one_letter_code
_entity_poly.pdbx_strand_id
1 'polypeptide(L)'
;MNGVYYEGNFYQNKLTGYGLMMFEDKTYYEGELGIGGSFAGKGSLHYPSGDTIEGTFTGNWEDGIKINGMLQKGVGSPDDENIPKSFGKFSVSADQKWMAIVRQCKDQLGISTGIEVSTAKVWEILATRLETEKQAALRHSAQLDVLDGIDRIPERKGELTYRYFMEIHFYLGKAFGSRLHPLGQLLQLLVDAFRATYGGVVAHPRLLPYAVQEVRSFTSRLYQLVRVLFPDLPREDENVLLEPDMEDQEEIVVTPAFVIHPWLLPHVYSPLSTLYVLHHQPKDEEYWRRLLKWNKQPDTALMTFLGVDVKFWLPEGATIMECSRTLGMVKDQHFTEAIETLQMLSTSFSPRDKLKLIHRTFQQVSKAVMNKLGNDYLWSMDDLFPVFQYVVVRSRIQHLGAEIQLVDDLLDPHMQHGELGIMFTTL
;
A
#
# COMPACT_ATOMS: atom_id res chain seq x y z
N MET A 1 15.50 -0.73 -19.19
CA MET A 1 16.16 -2.02 -18.91
C MET A 1 15.05 -3.02 -18.94
N ASN A 2 15.05 -3.85 -19.98
CA ASN A 2 13.84 -4.49 -20.44
C ASN A 2 13.59 -5.76 -19.63
N GLY A 3 12.53 -5.77 -18.83
CA GLY A 3 12.17 -6.92 -17.99
C GLY A 3 11.18 -7.83 -18.70
N VAL A 4 11.46 -9.14 -18.76
CA VAL A 4 10.47 -10.13 -19.18
C VAL A 4 9.82 -10.74 -17.94
N TYR A 5 8.49 -10.76 -17.90
CA TYR A 5 7.73 -11.42 -16.84
C TYR A 5 7.56 -12.90 -17.18
N TYR A 6 7.82 -13.77 -16.21
CA TYR A 6 7.66 -15.22 -16.34
C TYR A 6 6.74 -15.76 -15.24
N GLU A 7 5.85 -16.67 -15.63
CA GLU A 7 4.98 -17.41 -14.74
C GLU A 7 5.05 -18.90 -15.10
N GLY A 8 5.24 -19.77 -14.11
CA GLY A 8 5.40 -21.20 -14.36
C GLY A 8 6.18 -21.92 -13.27
N ASN A 9 6.53 -23.17 -13.55
CA ASN A 9 7.28 -23.99 -12.62
C ASN A 9 8.78 -23.71 -12.72
N PHE A 10 9.42 -23.50 -11.57
CA PHE A 10 10.85 -23.31 -11.49
C PHE A 10 11.51 -24.51 -10.81
N TYR A 11 12.53 -25.06 -11.46
CA TYR A 11 13.41 -26.07 -10.88
C TYR A 11 14.84 -25.54 -10.86
N GLN A 12 15.45 -25.46 -9.68
CA GLN A 12 16.79 -24.87 -9.48
C GLN A 12 16.92 -23.46 -10.10
N ASN A 13 15.95 -22.59 -9.84
CA ASN A 13 15.85 -21.21 -10.38
C ASN A 13 15.77 -21.12 -11.92
N LYS A 14 15.43 -22.22 -12.60
CA LYS A 14 15.22 -22.24 -14.04
C LYS A 14 13.78 -22.57 -14.34
N LEU A 15 13.13 -21.73 -15.16
CA LEU A 15 11.79 -21.98 -15.66
C LEU A 15 11.78 -23.26 -16.50
N THR A 16 10.78 -24.10 -16.28
CA THR A 16 10.61 -25.38 -16.97
C THR A 16 9.13 -25.72 -17.14
N GLY A 17 8.79 -26.32 -18.28
CA GLY A 17 7.46 -26.85 -18.54
C GLY A 17 6.53 -25.79 -19.11
N TYR A 18 5.22 -25.98 -18.93
CA TYR A 18 4.22 -25.04 -19.41
C TYR A 18 4.19 -23.78 -18.56
N GLY A 19 4.10 -22.61 -19.19
CA GLY A 19 4.05 -21.33 -18.49
C GLY A 19 3.63 -20.17 -19.38
N LEU A 20 3.69 -18.99 -18.79
CA LEU A 20 3.37 -17.71 -19.40
C LEU A 20 4.62 -16.84 -19.39
N MET A 21 4.92 -16.24 -20.54
CA MET A 21 5.97 -15.24 -20.69
C MET A 21 5.34 -13.96 -21.24
N MET A 22 5.66 -12.81 -20.66
CA MET A 22 5.12 -11.54 -21.10
C MET A 22 6.19 -10.47 -21.23
N PHE A 23 6.07 -9.69 -22.30
CA PHE A 23 7.02 -8.65 -22.68
C PHE A 23 6.49 -7.25 -22.36
N GLU A 24 7.37 -6.27 -22.46
CA GLU A 24 7.08 -4.85 -22.20
C GLU A 24 6.19 -4.20 -23.26
N ASP A 25 6.29 -4.67 -24.51
CA ASP A 25 5.43 -4.27 -25.61
C ASP A 25 4.01 -4.84 -25.49
N LYS A 26 3.68 -5.48 -24.37
CA LYS A 26 2.42 -6.18 -24.08
C LYS A 26 2.18 -7.42 -24.95
N THR A 27 3.18 -7.89 -25.69
CA THR A 27 3.15 -9.23 -26.30
C THR A 27 3.24 -10.28 -25.19
N TYR A 28 2.55 -11.41 -25.34
CA TYR A 28 2.71 -12.54 -24.44
C TYR A 28 2.71 -13.88 -25.16
N TYR A 29 3.40 -14.85 -24.58
CA TYR A 29 3.45 -16.23 -25.02
C TYR A 29 2.93 -17.15 -23.91
N GLU A 30 2.01 -18.03 -24.25
CA GLU A 30 1.55 -19.09 -23.37
C GLU A 30 1.84 -20.45 -24.01
N GLY A 31 2.62 -21.30 -23.34
CA GLY A 31 3.01 -22.58 -23.91
C GLY A 31 4.15 -23.27 -23.18
N GLU A 32 4.71 -24.28 -23.83
CA GLU A 32 5.87 -25.03 -23.35
C GLU A 32 7.14 -24.18 -23.43
N LEU A 33 7.79 -24.01 -22.28
CA LEU A 33 9.03 -23.28 -22.08
C LEU A 33 10.12 -24.26 -21.64
N GLY A 34 11.24 -24.18 -22.36
CA GLY A 34 12.47 -24.89 -22.06
C GLY A 34 13.24 -24.23 -20.93
N ILE A 35 14.33 -24.89 -20.56
CA ILE A 35 15.22 -24.43 -19.49
C ILE A 35 15.70 -23.00 -19.79
N GLY A 36 15.50 -22.11 -18.83
CA GLY A 36 15.96 -20.71 -18.93
C GLY A 36 15.04 -19.80 -19.76
N GLY A 37 13.78 -20.19 -19.99
CA GLY A 37 12.81 -19.34 -20.71
C GLY A 37 12.89 -19.43 -22.23
N SER A 38 13.62 -20.42 -22.75
CA SER A 38 13.64 -20.71 -24.19
C SER A 38 12.28 -21.25 -24.65
N PHE A 39 11.91 -20.96 -25.89
CA PHE A 39 10.73 -21.59 -26.50
C PHE A 39 11.09 -23.03 -26.86
N ALA A 40 10.33 -24.00 -26.35
CA ALA A 40 10.62 -25.41 -26.58
C ALA A 40 9.36 -26.26 -26.60
N GLY A 41 8.49 -26.03 -27.59
CA GLY A 41 7.31 -26.86 -27.78
C GLY A 41 6.10 -26.10 -28.29
N LYS A 42 4.92 -26.58 -27.93
CA LYS A 42 3.65 -25.99 -28.40
C LYS A 42 3.26 -24.77 -27.56
N GLY A 43 2.71 -23.76 -28.22
CA GLY A 43 2.19 -22.57 -27.55
C GLY A 43 1.43 -21.63 -28.46
N SER A 44 1.11 -20.47 -27.91
CA SER A 44 0.43 -19.37 -28.58
C SER A 44 1.10 -18.04 -28.23
N LEU A 45 1.40 -17.23 -29.23
CA LEU A 45 1.97 -15.89 -29.10
C LEU A 45 0.91 -14.86 -29.49
N HIS A 46 0.63 -13.91 -28.62
CA HIS A 46 -0.44 -12.93 -28.78
C HIS A 46 0.14 -11.51 -28.77
N TYR A 47 -0.20 -10.74 -29.79
CA TYR A 47 0.24 -9.37 -29.95
C TYR A 47 -0.85 -8.37 -29.50
N PRO A 48 -0.49 -7.15 -29.08
CA PRO A 48 -1.46 -6.11 -28.72
C PRO A 48 -2.35 -5.67 -29.89
N SER A 49 -1.92 -5.91 -31.14
CA SER A 49 -2.74 -5.70 -32.35
C SER A 49 -3.93 -6.66 -32.44
N GLY A 50 -3.99 -7.68 -31.59
CA GLY A 50 -4.95 -8.79 -31.67
C GLY A 50 -4.50 -9.92 -32.61
N ASP A 51 -3.31 -9.81 -33.20
CA ASP A 51 -2.73 -10.91 -33.98
C ASP A 51 -2.28 -12.04 -33.04
N THR A 52 -2.58 -13.29 -33.42
CA THR A 52 -2.20 -14.47 -32.65
C THR A 52 -1.48 -15.47 -33.54
N ILE A 53 -0.37 -16.02 -33.06
CA ILE A 53 0.34 -17.11 -33.72
C ILE A 53 0.25 -18.35 -32.84
N GLU A 54 -0.36 -19.42 -33.35
CA GLU A 54 -0.43 -20.71 -32.66
C GLU A 54 0.42 -21.75 -33.39
N GLY A 55 1.22 -22.52 -32.65
CA GLY A 55 2.06 -23.53 -33.27
C GLY A 55 3.16 -24.06 -32.36
N THR A 56 4.21 -24.60 -32.99
CA THR A 56 5.41 -25.08 -32.30
C THR A 56 6.51 -24.03 -32.41
N PHE A 57 7.06 -23.64 -31.27
CA PHE A 57 8.07 -22.62 -31.11
C PHE A 57 9.39 -23.27 -30.65
N THR A 58 10.49 -22.89 -31.28
CA THR A 58 11.84 -23.32 -30.88
C THR A 58 12.82 -22.17 -30.97
N GLY A 59 13.67 -22.00 -29.96
CA GLY A 59 14.72 -20.97 -29.92
C GLY A 59 14.59 -20.02 -28.74
N ASN A 60 15.29 -18.89 -28.82
CA ASN A 60 15.27 -17.86 -27.79
C ASN A 60 14.67 -16.57 -28.36
N TRP A 61 14.11 -15.72 -27.49
CA TRP A 61 13.61 -14.42 -27.92
C TRP A 61 14.72 -13.54 -28.52
N GLU A 62 15.92 -13.55 -27.95
CA GLU A 62 17.05 -12.70 -28.36
C GLU A 62 17.74 -13.21 -29.64
N ASP A 63 17.89 -14.53 -29.80
CA ASP A 63 18.59 -15.15 -30.94
C ASP A 63 17.69 -15.39 -32.16
N GLY A 64 16.38 -15.21 -31.98
CA GLY A 64 15.35 -15.50 -32.97
C GLY A 64 14.63 -16.83 -32.71
N ILE A 65 13.35 -16.83 -33.08
CA ILE A 65 12.42 -17.94 -32.81
C ILE A 65 12.01 -18.55 -34.14
N LYS A 66 12.10 -19.88 -34.23
CA LYS A 66 11.48 -20.63 -35.33
C LYS A 66 10.08 -21.00 -34.91
N ILE A 67 9.11 -20.58 -35.71
CA ILE A 67 7.70 -20.84 -35.48
C ILE A 67 7.18 -21.67 -36.65
N ASN A 68 6.57 -22.81 -36.33
CA ASN A 68 5.81 -23.61 -37.29
C ASN A 68 4.35 -23.65 -36.83
N GLY A 69 3.52 -22.84 -37.46
CA GLY A 69 2.19 -22.54 -36.94
C GLY A 69 1.32 -21.72 -37.88
N MET A 70 0.14 -21.34 -37.38
CA MET A 70 -0.84 -20.52 -38.07
C MET A 70 -0.86 -19.12 -37.46
N LEU A 71 -0.72 -18.08 -38.29
CA LEU A 71 -0.98 -16.70 -37.91
C LEU A 71 -2.45 -16.38 -38.18
N GLN A 72 -3.17 -16.00 -37.13
CA GLN A 72 -4.50 -15.43 -37.20
C GLN A 72 -4.37 -13.91 -37.01
N LYS A 73 -4.86 -13.15 -37.99
CA LYS A 73 -4.87 -11.69 -37.88
C LYS A 73 -6.04 -11.23 -37.04
N GLY A 74 -5.77 -10.36 -36.08
CA GLY A 74 -6.81 -9.73 -35.25
C GLY A 74 -7.68 -8.83 -36.10
N VAL A 75 -9.01 -8.93 -35.94
CA VAL A 75 -9.99 -8.02 -36.55
C VAL A 75 -10.50 -6.99 -35.52
N GLY A 76 -9.87 -6.93 -34.35
CA GLY A 76 -10.29 -6.09 -33.22
C GLY A 76 -9.55 -4.75 -33.15
N SER A 77 -10.13 -3.82 -32.38
CA SER A 77 -9.40 -2.65 -31.89
C SER A 77 -8.24 -3.11 -31.00
N PRO A 78 -7.07 -2.46 -31.05
CA PRO A 78 -5.95 -2.78 -30.15
C PRO A 78 -6.45 -2.68 -28.70
N ASP A 79 -6.33 -3.79 -27.97
CA ASP A 79 -6.73 -3.85 -26.57
C ASP A 79 -5.59 -3.27 -25.74
N ASP A 80 -5.87 -2.22 -24.98
CA ASP A 80 -4.82 -1.37 -24.40
C ASP A 80 -3.96 -2.11 -23.36
N GLU A 81 -4.40 -3.24 -22.80
CA GLU A 81 -3.61 -4.00 -21.81
C GLU A 81 -3.12 -5.39 -22.28
N ASN A 82 -3.76 -6.01 -23.27
CA ASN A 82 -3.45 -7.36 -23.80
C ASN A 82 -3.01 -8.37 -22.71
N ILE A 83 -3.84 -8.53 -21.65
CA ILE A 83 -3.55 -9.42 -20.52
C ILE A 83 -4.18 -10.80 -20.76
N PRO A 84 -3.40 -11.90 -20.70
CA PRO A 84 -3.92 -13.24 -20.85
C PRO A 84 -4.87 -13.63 -19.72
N LYS A 85 -5.92 -14.40 -20.06
CA LYS A 85 -6.84 -15.02 -19.07
C LYS A 85 -6.15 -16.01 -18.13
N SER A 86 -4.94 -16.45 -18.46
CA SER A 86 -4.11 -17.36 -17.69
C SER A 86 -3.20 -16.64 -16.70
N PHE A 87 -3.12 -15.29 -16.74
CA PHE A 87 -2.32 -14.50 -15.80
C PHE A 87 -2.69 -14.82 -14.35
N GLY A 88 -1.69 -15.20 -13.55
CA GLY A 88 -1.83 -15.61 -12.16
C GLY A 88 -2.11 -17.10 -11.92
N LYS A 89 -2.47 -17.88 -12.95
CA LYS A 89 -2.82 -19.31 -12.79
C LYS A 89 -1.63 -20.23 -12.55
N PHE A 90 -0.46 -19.87 -13.05
CA PHE A 90 0.79 -20.62 -12.90
C PHE A 90 1.64 -20.10 -11.74
N SER A 91 1.17 -19.08 -11.03
CA SER A 91 1.81 -18.52 -9.84
C SER A 91 1.40 -19.27 -8.56
N VAL A 92 2.30 -19.27 -7.57
CA VAL A 92 1.96 -19.75 -6.22
C VAL A 92 1.14 -18.68 -5.51
N SER A 93 -0.05 -19.05 -5.00
CA SER A 93 -0.92 -18.15 -4.22
C SER A 93 -0.20 -17.56 -3.00
N ALA A 94 -0.52 -16.30 -2.67
CA ALA A 94 0.09 -15.58 -1.55
C ALA A 94 0.01 -16.33 -0.21
N ASP A 95 -1.10 -17.03 0.05
CA ASP A 95 -1.33 -17.78 1.29
C ASP A 95 -0.45 -19.03 1.42
N GLN A 96 0.03 -19.57 0.31
CA GLN A 96 0.94 -20.72 0.30
C GLN A 96 2.41 -20.30 0.43
N LYS A 97 2.74 -19.04 0.12
CA LYS A 97 4.10 -18.52 0.21
C LYS A 97 4.55 -18.42 1.66
N TRP A 98 5.82 -18.72 1.92
CA TRP A 98 6.48 -18.55 3.22
C TRP A 98 5.85 -19.32 4.39
N MET A 99 5.07 -20.37 4.12
CA MET A 99 4.41 -21.16 5.16
C MET A 99 5.38 -21.80 6.16
N ALA A 100 6.62 -22.09 5.75
CA ALA A 100 7.66 -22.56 6.67
C ALA A 100 8.02 -21.53 7.75
N ILE A 101 8.08 -20.24 7.40
CA ILE A 101 8.38 -19.15 8.33
C ILE A 101 7.24 -19.01 9.36
N VAL A 102 5.99 -19.05 8.90
CA VAL A 102 4.82 -18.99 9.79
C VAL A 102 4.73 -20.23 10.69
N ARG A 103 5.01 -21.43 10.17
CA ARG A 103 5.06 -22.66 10.97
C ARG A 103 6.12 -22.58 12.04
N GLN A 104 7.32 -22.10 11.72
CA GLN A 104 8.38 -21.90 12.70
C GLN A 104 7.90 -21.01 13.86
N CYS A 105 7.22 -19.89 13.58
CA CYS A 105 6.67 -19.03 14.64
C CYS A 105 5.58 -19.75 15.46
N LYS A 106 4.68 -20.49 14.83
CA LYS A 106 3.66 -21.30 15.52
C LYS A 106 4.29 -22.33 16.46
N ASP A 107 5.34 -23.02 16.00
CA ASP A 107 6.08 -23.99 16.80
C ASP A 107 6.77 -23.30 18.00
N GLN A 108 7.32 -22.10 17.80
CA GLN A 108 7.91 -21.30 18.88
C GLN A 108 6.88 -20.90 19.95
N LEU A 109 5.62 -20.69 19.57
CA LEU A 109 4.50 -20.37 20.47
C LEU A 109 3.80 -21.62 21.02
N GLY A 110 4.27 -22.82 20.67
CA GLY A 110 3.63 -24.08 21.08
C GLY A 110 2.26 -24.34 20.44
N ILE A 111 1.97 -23.68 19.33
CA ILE A 111 0.72 -23.82 18.57
C ILE A 111 0.88 -25.01 17.62
N SER A 112 0.65 -26.22 18.12
CA SER A 112 0.66 -27.43 17.28
C SER A 112 -0.59 -27.52 16.41
N THR A 113 -0.44 -27.98 15.16
CA THR A 113 -1.56 -28.19 14.23
C THR A 113 -2.56 -29.20 14.81
N GLY A 114 -3.78 -28.73 15.12
CA GLY A 114 -4.92 -29.59 15.46
C GLY A 114 -5.37 -29.63 16.93
N ILE A 115 -4.75 -28.87 17.84
CA ILE A 115 -5.22 -28.74 19.24
C ILE A 115 -5.52 -27.28 19.53
N GLU A 116 -6.71 -26.97 20.05
CA GLU A 116 -7.01 -25.65 20.60
C GLU A 116 -6.10 -25.41 21.81
N VAL A 117 -5.08 -24.58 21.63
CA VAL A 117 -4.15 -24.23 22.71
C VAL A 117 -4.77 -23.08 23.50
N SER A 118 -4.90 -23.25 24.81
CA SER A 118 -5.38 -22.16 25.67
C SER A 118 -4.40 -20.98 25.62
N THR A 119 -4.90 -19.76 25.43
CA THR A 119 -4.04 -18.58 25.36
C THR A 119 -3.15 -18.43 26.60
N ALA A 120 -3.59 -18.88 27.78
CA ALA A 120 -2.77 -18.89 29.00
C ALA A 120 -1.48 -19.72 28.84
N LYS A 121 -1.57 -20.89 28.20
CA LYS A 121 -0.41 -21.75 27.92
C LYS A 121 0.54 -21.10 26.90
N VAL A 122 0.00 -20.38 25.91
CA VAL A 122 0.83 -19.63 24.94
C VAL A 122 1.63 -18.55 25.64
N TRP A 123 1.02 -17.80 26.57
CA TRP A 123 1.71 -16.79 27.37
C TRP A 123 2.77 -17.39 28.29
N GLU A 124 2.53 -18.56 28.89
CA GLU A 124 3.52 -19.27 29.71
C GLU A 124 4.76 -19.69 28.89
N ILE A 125 4.53 -20.27 27.70
CA ILE A 125 5.61 -20.63 26.77
C ILE A 125 6.38 -19.39 26.31
N LEU A 126 5.66 -18.30 26.01
CA LEU A 126 6.28 -17.05 25.59
C LEU A 126 7.12 -16.43 26.72
N ALA A 127 6.62 -16.40 27.94
CA ALA A 127 7.31 -15.84 29.10
C ALA A 127 8.59 -16.62 29.43
N THR A 128 8.52 -17.96 29.47
CA THR A 128 9.69 -18.81 29.71
C THR A 128 10.77 -18.63 28.63
N ARG A 129 10.36 -18.47 27.38
CA ARG A 129 11.27 -18.22 26.26
C ARG A 129 11.93 -16.84 26.34
N LEU A 130 11.13 -15.79 26.56
CA LEU A 130 11.64 -14.42 26.66
C LEU A 130 12.66 -14.30 27.79
N GLU A 131 12.42 -14.96 28.94
CA GLU A 131 13.37 -14.99 30.05
C GLU A 131 14.67 -15.74 29.69
N THR A 132 14.57 -16.86 28.98
CA THR A 132 15.74 -17.62 28.52
C THR A 132 16.61 -16.80 27.55
N GLU A 133 15.97 -16.16 26.56
CA GLU A 133 16.63 -15.30 25.57
C GLU A 133 17.22 -14.04 26.22
N LYS A 134 16.53 -13.44 27.19
CA LYS A 134 17.02 -12.33 28.00
C LYS A 134 18.27 -12.71 28.77
N GLN A 135 18.28 -13.88 29.43
CA GLN A 135 19.47 -14.39 30.13
C GLN A 135 20.64 -14.67 29.17
N ALA A 136 20.37 -15.13 27.95
CA ALA A 136 21.39 -15.30 26.93
C ALA A 136 21.95 -13.95 26.44
N ALA A 137 21.09 -12.96 26.16
CA ALA A 137 21.50 -11.62 25.72
C ALA A 137 22.33 -10.86 26.77
N LEU A 138 21.97 -10.99 28.05
CA LEU A 138 22.72 -10.46 29.19
C LEU A 138 24.16 -11.00 29.25
N ARG A 139 24.39 -12.25 28.85
CA ARG A 139 25.73 -12.86 28.80
C ARG A 139 26.59 -12.32 27.65
N HIS A 140 25.97 -11.80 26.60
CA HIS A 140 26.63 -11.33 25.38
C HIS A 140 26.76 -9.79 25.28
N SER A 141 26.49 -9.06 26.36
CA SER A 141 26.57 -7.59 26.46
C SER A 141 25.89 -6.84 25.29
N ALA A 142 24.79 -7.36 24.77
CA ALA A 142 23.97 -6.66 23.77
C ALA A 142 23.00 -5.70 24.48
N GLN A 143 22.79 -4.51 23.91
CA GLN A 143 21.96 -3.42 24.44
C GLN A 143 20.67 -3.87 25.14
N LEU A 144 20.57 -3.59 26.44
CA LEU A 144 19.42 -3.92 27.30
C LEU A 144 18.15 -3.09 27.02
N ASP A 145 18.24 -1.99 26.26
CA ASP A 145 17.12 -1.06 26.01
C ASP A 145 15.93 -1.69 25.25
N VAL A 146 16.12 -2.83 24.58
CA VAL A 146 15.08 -3.48 23.75
C VAL A 146 14.06 -4.28 24.58
N LEU A 147 14.35 -4.55 25.85
CA LEU A 147 13.53 -5.40 26.71
C LEU A 147 12.56 -4.64 27.63
N ASP A 148 12.62 -3.31 27.66
CA ASP A 148 11.89 -2.53 28.66
C ASP A 148 10.37 -2.55 28.38
N GLY A 149 9.65 -3.40 29.11
CA GLY A 149 8.19 -3.51 29.10
C GLY A 149 7.57 -4.57 28.18
N ILE A 150 8.34 -5.48 27.57
CA ILE A 150 7.78 -6.73 26.98
C ILE A 150 7.31 -7.68 28.10
N ASP A 151 7.85 -7.52 29.31
CA ASP A 151 7.51 -8.30 30.51
C ASP A 151 6.10 -7.99 31.07
N ARG A 152 5.47 -6.87 30.64
CA ARG A 152 4.13 -6.47 31.11
C ARG A 152 3.05 -6.95 30.13
N ILE A 153 2.47 -8.11 30.43
CA ILE A 153 1.32 -8.66 29.70
C ILE A 153 0.09 -7.81 30.01
N PRO A 154 -0.65 -7.30 29.01
CA PRO A 154 -1.93 -6.63 29.25
C PRO A 154 -2.91 -7.57 29.95
N GLU A 155 -3.46 -7.14 31.10
CA GLU A 155 -4.45 -7.93 31.84
C GLU A 155 -5.73 -8.11 31.01
N ARG A 156 -6.21 -9.35 30.88
CA ARG A 156 -7.45 -9.62 30.15
C ARG A 156 -8.64 -9.08 30.93
N LYS A 157 -9.45 -8.28 30.26
CA LYS A 157 -10.68 -7.71 30.83
C LYS A 157 -11.96 -8.35 30.28
N GLY A 158 -11.85 -9.28 29.32
CA GLY A 158 -12.97 -10.04 28.75
C GLY A 158 -13.81 -9.27 27.72
N GLU A 159 -13.84 -7.94 27.78
CA GLU A 159 -14.43 -7.07 26.76
C GLU A 159 -13.39 -6.11 26.18
N LEU A 160 -13.47 -5.88 24.87
CA LEU A 160 -12.59 -4.96 24.16
C LEU A 160 -13.06 -3.53 24.40
N THR A 161 -12.35 -2.81 25.28
CA THR A 161 -12.55 -1.38 25.54
C THR A 161 -11.49 -0.54 24.84
N TYR A 162 -11.74 0.76 24.63
CA TYR A 162 -10.78 1.69 24.01
C TYR A 162 -9.42 1.65 24.70
N ARG A 163 -9.41 1.79 26.04
CA ARG A 163 -8.19 1.70 26.85
C ARG A 163 -7.47 0.35 26.74
N TYR A 164 -8.20 -0.76 26.79
CA TYR A 164 -7.59 -2.09 26.67
C TYR A 164 -6.97 -2.29 25.29
N PHE A 165 -7.65 -1.84 24.23
CA PHE A 165 -7.12 -1.89 22.87
C PHE A 165 -5.82 -1.07 22.72
N MET A 166 -5.74 0.12 23.34
CA MET A 166 -4.51 0.92 23.36
C MET A 166 -3.35 0.22 24.09
N GLU A 167 -3.63 -0.47 25.20
CA GLU A 167 -2.64 -1.29 25.92
C GLU A 167 -2.12 -2.45 25.04
N ILE A 168 -3.01 -3.12 24.30
CA ILE A 168 -2.64 -4.15 23.30
C ILE A 168 -1.76 -3.54 22.21
N HIS A 169 -2.18 -2.42 21.61
CA HIS A 169 -1.42 -1.77 20.54
C HIS A 169 -0.01 -1.35 21.00
N PHE A 170 0.11 -0.83 22.22
CA PHE A 170 1.41 -0.49 22.82
C PHE A 170 2.30 -1.73 23.03
N TYR A 171 1.73 -2.83 23.52
CA TYR A 171 2.44 -4.10 23.65
C TYR A 171 2.91 -4.61 22.28
N LEU A 172 2.04 -4.61 21.27
CA LEU A 172 2.36 -5.05 19.91
C LEU A 172 3.49 -4.24 19.30
N GLY A 173 3.56 -2.93 19.52
CA GLY A 173 4.67 -2.12 19.06
C GLY A 173 6.04 -2.58 19.61
N LYS A 174 6.07 -2.96 20.90
CA LYS A 174 7.29 -3.53 21.50
C LYS A 174 7.57 -4.95 21.01
N ALA A 175 6.53 -5.77 20.85
CA ALA A 175 6.65 -7.15 20.39
C ALA A 175 7.15 -7.24 18.94
N PHE A 176 6.60 -6.43 18.03
CA PHE A 176 7.04 -6.38 16.63
C PHE A 176 8.38 -5.67 16.47
N GLY A 177 8.70 -4.69 17.32
CA GLY A 177 10.00 -4.01 17.32
C GLY A 177 11.15 -4.85 17.91
N SER A 178 10.85 -5.95 18.60
CA SER A 178 11.85 -6.77 19.30
C SER A 178 12.30 -7.99 18.49
N ARG A 179 13.62 -8.20 18.42
CA ARG A 179 14.20 -9.41 17.81
C ARG A 179 14.08 -10.66 18.68
N LEU A 180 13.71 -10.50 19.95
CA LEU A 180 13.59 -11.61 20.91
C LEU A 180 12.19 -12.19 20.92
N HIS A 181 11.19 -11.41 20.51
CA HIS A 181 9.80 -11.84 20.46
C HIS A 181 9.51 -12.63 19.17
N PRO A 182 8.81 -13.78 19.24
CA PRO A 182 8.48 -14.59 18.05
C PRO A 182 7.75 -13.82 16.94
N LEU A 183 6.86 -12.89 17.32
CA LEU A 183 6.17 -12.03 16.35
C LEU A 183 7.10 -11.05 15.62
N GLY A 184 8.07 -10.46 16.32
CA GLY A 184 9.06 -9.57 15.70
C GLY A 184 10.03 -10.34 14.79
N GLN A 185 10.46 -11.54 15.19
CA GLN A 185 11.24 -12.44 14.32
C GLN A 185 10.46 -12.83 13.06
N LEU A 186 9.18 -13.20 13.21
CA LEU A 186 8.31 -13.52 12.09
C LEU A 186 8.16 -12.33 11.15
N LEU A 187 7.84 -11.15 11.67
CA LEU A 187 7.70 -9.93 10.86
C LEU A 187 9.00 -9.65 10.08
N GLN A 188 10.15 -9.71 10.73
CA GLN A 188 11.44 -9.49 10.09
C GLN A 188 11.69 -10.49 8.95
N LEU A 189 11.46 -11.78 9.17
CA LEU A 189 11.66 -12.82 8.15
C LEU A 189 10.70 -12.66 6.95
N LEU A 190 9.43 -12.29 7.21
CA LEU A 190 8.47 -12.01 6.13
C LEU A 190 8.85 -10.75 5.35
N VAL A 191 9.27 -9.69 6.03
CA VAL A 191 9.75 -8.44 5.41
C VAL A 191 11.00 -8.71 4.56
N ASP A 192 11.95 -9.49 5.06
CA ASP A 192 13.18 -9.82 4.32
C ASP A 192 12.86 -10.64 3.08
N ALA A 193 11.95 -11.61 3.19
CA ALA A 193 11.46 -12.37 2.04
C ALA A 193 10.75 -11.47 1.02
N PHE A 194 9.92 -10.54 1.47
CA PHE A 194 9.24 -9.56 0.61
C PHE A 194 10.23 -8.63 -0.11
N ARG A 195 11.20 -8.08 0.61
CA ARG A 195 12.25 -7.22 0.06
C ARG A 195 13.14 -7.97 -0.93
N ALA A 196 13.47 -9.23 -0.64
CA ALA A 196 14.21 -10.07 -1.58
C ALA A 196 13.42 -10.37 -2.86
N THR A 197 12.09 -10.44 -2.76
CA THR A 197 11.20 -10.74 -3.90
C THR A 197 10.92 -9.50 -4.76
N TYR A 198 10.69 -8.34 -4.15
CA TYR A 198 10.19 -7.14 -4.84
C TYR A 198 11.11 -5.92 -4.78
N GLY A 199 12.12 -5.90 -3.91
CA GLY A 199 12.98 -4.73 -3.65
C GLY A 199 14.18 -4.59 -4.60
N GLY A 200 14.27 -5.40 -5.66
CA GLY A 200 15.36 -5.36 -6.62
C GLY A 200 15.24 -4.21 -7.63
N VAL A 201 16.39 -3.78 -8.17
CA VAL A 201 16.55 -2.68 -9.17
C VAL A 201 15.78 -2.94 -10.49
N VAL A 202 15.24 -4.15 -10.70
CA VAL A 202 14.54 -4.58 -11.92
C VAL A 202 13.22 -5.28 -11.56
N ALA A 203 12.39 -4.65 -10.75
CA ALA A 203 11.05 -5.14 -10.49
C ALA A 203 10.16 -4.86 -11.72
N HIS A 204 9.43 -5.87 -12.22
CA HIS A 204 8.51 -5.70 -13.34
C HIS A 204 7.15 -5.18 -12.83
N PRO A 205 6.49 -4.19 -13.47
CA PRO A 205 5.21 -3.62 -13.00
C PRO A 205 4.11 -4.65 -12.70
N ARG A 206 4.06 -5.73 -13.50
CA ARG A 206 3.11 -6.85 -13.31
C ARG A 206 3.28 -7.64 -12.01
N LEU A 207 4.33 -7.38 -11.23
CA LEU A 207 4.48 -7.98 -9.89
C LEU A 207 3.59 -7.31 -8.84
N LEU A 208 3.07 -6.11 -9.11
CA LEU A 208 2.22 -5.34 -8.19
C LEU A 208 1.05 -6.16 -7.60
N PRO A 209 0.17 -6.82 -8.38
CA PRO A 209 -0.96 -7.57 -7.82
C PRO A 209 -0.53 -8.69 -6.87
N TYR A 210 0.61 -9.35 -7.15
CA TYR A 210 1.14 -10.40 -6.28
C TYR A 210 1.71 -9.83 -4.98
N ALA A 211 2.38 -8.69 -5.05
CA ALA A 211 2.90 -8.00 -3.87
C ALA A 211 1.74 -7.57 -2.96
N VAL A 212 0.67 -6.99 -3.51
CA VAL A 212 -0.52 -6.58 -2.75
C VAL A 212 -1.21 -7.78 -2.09
N GLN A 213 -1.42 -8.87 -2.83
CA GLN A 213 -1.99 -10.11 -2.26
C GLN A 213 -1.12 -10.68 -1.14
N GLU A 214 0.20 -10.57 -1.26
CA GLU A 214 1.14 -11.04 -0.24
C GLU A 214 1.12 -10.16 1.02
N VAL A 215 1.01 -8.84 0.89
CA VAL A 215 0.79 -7.94 2.03
C VAL A 215 -0.54 -8.25 2.73
N ARG A 216 -1.62 -8.50 1.98
CA ARG A 216 -2.92 -8.92 2.55
C ARG A 216 -2.80 -10.26 3.30
N SER A 217 -2.11 -11.24 2.72
CA SER A 217 -1.84 -12.54 3.35
C SER A 217 -0.99 -12.42 4.61
N PHE A 218 0.03 -11.55 4.60
CA PHE A 218 0.84 -11.28 5.80
C PHE A 218 -0.01 -10.65 6.89
N THR A 219 -0.86 -9.70 6.53
CA THR A 219 -1.79 -9.04 7.46
C THR A 219 -2.70 -10.05 8.13
N SER A 220 -3.41 -10.91 7.36
CA SER A 220 -4.27 -11.96 7.91
C SER A 220 -3.49 -12.95 8.79
N ARG A 221 -2.35 -13.46 8.33
CA ARG A 221 -1.57 -14.46 9.09
C ARG A 221 -0.95 -13.91 10.38
N LEU A 222 -0.43 -12.67 10.35
CA LEU A 222 0.06 -12.00 11.55
C LEU A 222 -1.09 -11.72 12.52
N TYR A 223 -2.23 -11.27 12.01
CA TYR A 223 -3.42 -11.01 12.81
C TYR A 223 -3.93 -12.27 13.51
N GLN A 224 -3.98 -13.42 12.82
CA GLN A 224 -4.35 -14.70 13.43
C GLN A 224 -3.47 -15.06 14.62
N LEU A 225 -2.15 -14.83 14.53
CA LEU A 225 -1.22 -15.09 15.64
C LEU A 225 -1.40 -14.10 16.78
N VAL A 226 -1.64 -12.82 16.46
CA VAL A 226 -1.96 -11.79 17.45
C VAL A 226 -3.25 -12.14 18.20
N ARG A 227 -4.29 -12.63 17.51
CA ARG A 227 -5.54 -13.09 18.12
C ARG A 227 -5.37 -14.31 19.03
N VAL A 228 -4.40 -15.19 18.75
CA VAL A 228 -4.09 -16.29 19.67
C VAL A 228 -3.60 -15.73 21.02
N LEU A 229 -2.81 -14.66 21.02
CA LEU A 229 -2.34 -13.97 22.23
C LEU A 229 -3.42 -13.10 22.89
N PHE A 230 -4.29 -12.48 22.07
CA PHE A 230 -5.35 -11.57 22.47
C PHE A 230 -6.69 -12.00 21.85
N PRO A 231 -7.38 -13.00 22.44
CA PRO A 231 -8.60 -13.57 21.87
C PRO A 231 -9.79 -12.60 21.86
N ASP A 232 -9.72 -11.55 22.68
CA ASP A 232 -10.74 -10.49 22.79
C ASP A 232 -10.76 -9.57 21.55
N LEU A 233 -9.77 -9.68 20.66
CA LEU A 233 -9.77 -8.99 19.36
C LEU A 233 -10.79 -9.61 18.39
N PRO A 234 -11.44 -8.78 17.55
CA PRO A 234 -12.53 -9.21 16.67
C PRO A 234 -12.09 -10.29 15.68
N ARG A 235 -13.05 -11.02 15.10
CA ARG A 235 -12.76 -11.90 13.95
C ARG A 235 -12.42 -11.08 12.71
N GLU A 236 -11.80 -11.73 11.72
CA GLU A 236 -11.43 -11.06 10.45
C GLU A 236 -12.65 -10.45 9.74
N ASP A 237 -13.84 -11.03 9.94
CA ASP A 237 -15.11 -10.57 9.36
C ASP A 237 -15.93 -9.64 10.29
N GLU A 238 -15.46 -9.37 11.51
CA GLU A 238 -16.17 -8.58 12.51
C GLU A 238 -15.55 -7.19 12.62
N ASN A 239 -16.38 -6.15 12.45
CA ASN A 239 -15.97 -4.77 12.70
C ASN A 239 -16.50 -4.35 14.08
N VAL A 240 -15.60 -4.11 15.03
CA VAL A 240 -15.95 -3.60 16.35
C VAL A 240 -15.61 -2.12 16.41
N LEU A 241 -16.63 -1.29 16.65
CA LEU A 241 -16.48 0.12 16.92
C LEU A 241 -16.19 0.32 18.41
N LEU A 242 -15.09 1.01 18.71
CA LEU A 242 -14.74 1.44 20.05
C LEU A 242 -15.07 2.92 20.18
N GLU A 243 -16.00 3.22 21.08
CA GLU A 243 -16.35 4.59 21.44
C GLU A 243 -15.19 5.22 22.24
N PRO A 244 -14.90 6.51 22.00
CA PRO A 244 -13.86 7.22 22.72
C PRO A 244 -14.22 7.40 24.20
N ASP A 245 -13.25 7.21 25.09
CA ASP A 245 -13.43 7.42 26.55
C ASP A 245 -13.48 8.93 26.90
N MET A 246 -12.97 9.79 26.01
CA MET A 246 -12.82 11.24 26.20
C MET A 246 -13.25 12.00 24.93
N GLU A 247 -13.78 13.22 25.08
CA GLU A 247 -14.25 14.05 23.94
C GLU A 247 -13.16 14.37 22.89
N ASP A 248 -11.87 14.32 23.27
CA ASP A 248 -10.74 14.55 22.37
C ASP A 248 -10.29 13.29 21.58
N GLN A 249 -10.90 12.13 21.82
CA GLN A 249 -10.54 10.87 21.17
C GLN A 249 -11.45 10.58 19.98
N GLU A 250 -10.86 10.04 18.91
CA GLU A 250 -11.60 9.63 17.73
C GLU A 250 -12.22 8.24 17.92
N GLU A 251 -13.36 8.01 17.27
CA GLU A 251 -13.93 6.68 17.12
C GLU A 251 -12.95 5.73 16.39
N ILE A 252 -12.81 4.51 16.91
CA ILE A 252 -11.88 3.52 16.35
C ILE A 252 -12.65 2.28 15.92
N VAL A 253 -12.60 1.96 14.63
CA VAL A 253 -12.98 0.63 14.14
C VAL A 253 -11.75 -0.28 14.19
N VAL A 254 -11.86 -1.38 14.92
CA VAL A 254 -10.78 -2.36 15.04
C VAL A 254 -10.87 -3.37 13.91
N THR A 255 -9.89 -3.34 13.00
CA THR A 255 -9.75 -4.29 11.88
C THR A 255 -8.37 -4.96 11.88
N PRO A 256 -8.20 -6.08 11.15
CA PRO A 256 -6.89 -6.71 10.98
C PRO A 256 -5.84 -5.74 10.43
N ALA A 257 -6.21 -4.96 9.43
CA ALA A 257 -5.37 -3.91 8.86
C ALA A 257 -4.98 -2.87 9.91
N PHE A 258 -5.93 -2.40 10.73
CA PHE A 258 -5.64 -1.41 11.76
C PHE A 258 -4.63 -1.91 12.80
N VAL A 259 -4.70 -3.19 13.18
CA VAL A 259 -3.79 -3.77 14.17
C VAL A 259 -2.39 -4.02 13.60
N ILE A 260 -2.28 -4.41 12.32
CA ILE A 260 -1.02 -4.92 11.74
C ILE A 260 -0.30 -3.91 10.84
N HIS A 261 -1.02 -3.10 10.05
CA HIS A 261 -0.41 -2.17 9.08
C HIS A 261 0.60 -1.19 9.68
N PRO A 262 0.40 -0.62 10.90
CA PRO A 262 1.38 0.28 11.52
C PRO A 262 2.77 -0.37 11.68
N TRP A 263 2.82 -1.69 11.82
CA TRP A 263 4.07 -2.44 12.03
C TRP A 263 4.59 -3.06 10.73
N LEU A 264 3.70 -3.49 9.83
CA LEU A 264 4.08 -4.12 8.57
C LEU A 264 4.48 -3.11 7.49
N LEU A 265 3.63 -2.11 7.23
CA LEU A 265 3.76 -1.24 6.07
C LEU A 265 5.05 -0.42 6.03
N PRO A 266 5.54 0.19 7.13
CA PRO A 266 6.80 0.95 7.10
C PRO A 266 7.99 0.12 6.59
N HIS A 267 7.96 -1.20 6.79
CA HIS A 267 9.03 -2.09 6.38
C HIS A 267 8.90 -2.61 4.94
N VAL A 268 7.68 -2.74 4.41
CA VAL A 268 7.40 -3.19 3.04
C VAL A 268 7.12 -2.04 2.06
N TYR A 269 6.98 -0.81 2.56
CA TYR A 269 6.55 0.34 1.77
C TYR A 269 7.47 0.64 0.59
N SER A 270 8.79 0.65 0.79
CA SER A 270 9.72 1.05 -0.26
C SER A 270 9.64 0.14 -1.51
N PRO A 271 9.71 -1.20 -1.38
CA PRO A 271 9.47 -2.09 -2.52
C PRO A 271 8.06 -1.94 -3.12
N LEU A 272 7.03 -1.80 -2.28
CA LEU A 272 5.65 -1.71 -2.74
C LEU A 272 5.37 -0.41 -3.51
N SER A 273 5.83 0.73 -2.97
CA SER A 273 5.76 2.05 -3.60
C SER A 273 6.49 2.06 -4.94
N THR A 274 7.65 1.41 -5.04
CA THR A 274 8.37 1.26 -6.32
C THR A 274 7.51 0.52 -7.36
N LEU A 275 6.82 -0.55 -6.98
CA LEU A 275 5.92 -1.28 -7.88
C LEU A 275 4.72 -0.44 -8.33
N TYR A 276 4.10 0.34 -7.43
CA TYR A 276 3.02 1.24 -7.80
C TYR A 276 3.51 2.35 -8.75
N VAL A 277 4.66 2.96 -8.48
CA VAL A 277 5.26 3.97 -9.36
C VAL A 277 5.53 3.40 -10.75
N LEU A 278 6.09 2.19 -10.83
CA LEU A 278 6.36 1.52 -12.12
C LEU A 278 5.07 1.18 -12.87
N HIS A 279 4.01 0.77 -12.17
CA HIS A 279 2.71 0.47 -12.76
C HIS A 279 2.01 1.72 -13.31
N HIS A 280 2.12 2.85 -12.61
CA HIS A 280 1.45 4.10 -12.96
C HIS A 280 2.31 5.08 -13.78
N GLN A 281 3.58 4.73 -14.06
CA GLN A 281 4.54 5.58 -14.76
C GLN A 281 3.97 6.35 -15.98
N PRO A 282 3.26 5.73 -16.95
CA PRO A 282 2.79 6.47 -18.13
C PRO A 282 1.77 7.56 -17.78
N LYS A 283 0.87 7.30 -16.82
CA LYS A 283 -0.12 8.29 -16.36
C LYS A 283 0.53 9.35 -15.47
N ASP A 284 1.48 8.96 -14.64
CA ASP A 284 2.25 9.87 -13.78
C ASP A 284 3.08 10.88 -14.59
N GLU A 285 3.69 10.46 -15.69
CA GLU A 285 4.43 11.37 -16.59
C GLU A 285 3.52 12.44 -17.20
N GLU A 286 2.29 12.06 -17.60
CA GLU A 286 1.31 13.01 -18.11
C GLU A 286 0.83 13.97 -17.01
N TYR A 287 0.51 13.45 -15.83
CA TYR A 287 0.13 14.24 -14.67
C TYR A 287 1.24 15.25 -14.30
N TRP A 288 2.49 14.81 -14.23
CA TRP A 288 3.63 15.65 -13.89
C TRP A 288 3.85 16.76 -14.92
N ARG A 289 3.71 16.44 -16.22
CA ARG A 289 3.79 17.45 -17.30
C ARG A 289 2.71 18.52 -17.16
N ARG A 290 1.47 18.14 -16.81
CA ARG A 290 0.37 19.10 -16.54
C ARG A 290 0.67 19.95 -15.31
N LEU A 291 1.14 19.32 -14.23
CA LEU A 291 1.49 19.99 -12.97
C LEU A 291 2.58 21.05 -13.15
N LEU A 292 3.62 20.73 -13.93
CA LEU A 292 4.69 21.69 -14.29
C LEU A 292 4.17 22.87 -15.10
N LYS A 293 3.19 22.66 -16.00
CA LYS A 293 2.58 23.73 -16.78
C LYS A 293 1.78 24.68 -15.89
N TRP A 294 0.99 24.14 -14.95
CA TRP A 294 0.12 24.93 -14.07
C TRP A 294 0.89 25.64 -12.95
N ASN A 295 1.99 25.05 -12.47
CA ASN A 295 2.86 25.68 -11.47
C ASN A 295 3.70 26.85 -12.01
N LYS A 296 3.74 27.07 -13.33
CA LYS A 296 4.32 28.28 -13.95
C LYS A 296 3.41 29.51 -13.84
N GLN A 297 2.11 29.30 -13.60
CA GLN A 297 1.14 30.39 -13.51
C GLN A 297 1.12 30.98 -12.09
N PRO A 298 0.93 32.30 -11.93
CA PRO A 298 0.72 32.92 -10.62
C PRO A 298 -0.58 32.40 -9.97
N ASP A 299 -0.66 32.47 -8.64
CA ASP A 299 -1.75 31.88 -7.86
C ASP A 299 -3.12 32.44 -8.26
N THR A 300 -3.22 33.76 -8.44
CA THR A 300 -4.45 34.44 -8.89
C THR A 300 -4.93 33.94 -10.26
N ALA A 301 -4.02 33.78 -11.22
CA ALA A 301 -4.37 33.27 -12.55
C ALA A 301 -4.79 31.80 -12.51
N LEU A 302 -4.11 30.98 -11.69
CA LEU A 302 -4.46 29.58 -11.53
C LEU A 302 -5.82 29.43 -10.84
N MET A 303 -6.08 30.15 -9.74
CA MET A 303 -7.35 30.12 -9.03
C MET A 303 -8.51 30.54 -9.93
N THR A 304 -8.34 31.62 -10.71
CA THR A 304 -9.34 32.06 -11.69
C THR A 304 -9.59 31.01 -12.76
N PHE A 305 -8.52 30.36 -13.26
CA PHE A 305 -8.63 29.29 -14.25
C PHE A 305 -9.35 28.04 -13.72
N LEU A 306 -9.09 27.67 -12.45
CA LEU A 306 -9.73 26.54 -11.79
C LEU A 306 -11.18 26.82 -11.37
N GLY A 307 -11.64 28.08 -11.45
CA GLY A 307 -12.99 28.48 -11.04
C GLY A 307 -13.12 28.71 -9.53
N VAL A 308 -12.03 28.99 -8.82
CA VAL A 308 -12.09 29.36 -7.40
C VAL A 308 -12.73 30.73 -7.26
N ASP A 309 -13.85 30.78 -6.54
CA ASP A 309 -14.57 32.03 -6.27
C ASP A 309 -13.64 33.06 -5.59
N VAL A 310 -13.73 34.29 -6.08
CA VAL A 310 -12.94 35.45 -5.65
C VAL A 310 -13.07 35.68 -4.15
N LYS A 311 -14.21 35.31 -3.55
CA LYS A 311 -14.47 35.41 -2.10
C LYS A 311 -13.44 34.67 -1.23
N PHE A 312 -12.73 33.68 -1.76
CA PHE A 312 -11.81 32.85 -0.97
C PHE A 312 -10.37 33.40 -0.94
N TRP A 313 -9.96 34.16 -1.94
CA TRP A 313 -8.56 34.58 -2.11
C TRP A 313 -8.35 36.09 -2.11
N LEU A 314 -9.35 36.89 -2.45
CA LEU A 314 -9.23 38.35 -2.41
C LEU A 314 -9.22 38.88 -0.96
N PRO A 315 -8.27 39.74 -0.57
CA PRO A 315 -8.31 40.45 0.71
C PRO A 315 -9.51 41.41 0.81
N GLU A 316 -10.07 41.59 2.00
CA GLU A 316 -11.19 42.51 2.23
C GLU A 316 -10.85 43.94 1.74
N GLY A 317 -11.67 44.46 0.81
CA GLY A 317 -11.53 45.83 0.29
C GLY A 317 -10.56 46.02 -0.89
N ALA A 318 -9.88 44.98 -1.36
CA ALA A 318 -8.99 45.06 -2.53
C ALA A 318 -9.76 44.87 -3.85
N THR A 319 -9.40 45.59 -4.91
CA THR A 319 -9.90 45.29 -6.26
C THR A 319 -8.99 44.30 -6.99
N ILE A 320 -9.55 43.46 -7.87
CA ILE A 320 -8.81 42.48 -8.70
C ILE A 320 -7.60 43.13 -9.41
N MET A 321 -7.75 44.39 -9.83
CA MET A 321 -6.72 45.17 -10.53
C MET A 321 -5.55 45.62 -9.63
N GLU A 322 -5.78 45.84 -8.34
CA GLU A 322 -4.75 46.16 -7.34
C GLU A 322 -4.00 44.89 -6.92
N CYS A 323 -4.72 43.77 -6.79
CA CYS A 323 -4.13 42.47 -6.48
C CYS A 323 -3.15 42.01 -7.58
N SER A 324 -3.49 42.12 -8.88
CA SER A 324 -2.55 41.75 -9.95
C SER A 324 -1.25 42.56 -9.96
N ARG A 325 -1.21 43.79 -9.42
CA ARG A 325 0.00 44.63 -9.37
C ARG A 325 0.84 44.43 -8.12
N THR A 326 0.23 44.05 -7.00
CA THR A 326 0.90 43.83 -5.70
C THR A 326 1.31 42.37 -5.47
N LEU A 327 0.53 41.39 -5.96
CA LEU A 327 0.79 39.94 -5.84
C LEU A 327 1.85 39.41 -6.82
N GLY A 328 2.32 40.22 -7.78
CA GLY A 328 3.46 39.82 -8.63
C GLY A 328 4.78 39.67 -7.85
N MET A 329 4.87 40.24 -6.64
CA MET A 329 6.10 40.31 -5.84
C MET A 329 6.07 39.44 -4.58
N VAL A 330 4.90 38.99 -4.13
CA VAL A 330 4.74 38.06 -3.00
C VAL A 330 4.23 36.76 -3.59
N LYS A 331 5.03 35.67 -3.53
CA LYS A 331 4.48 34.33 -3.78
C LYS A 331 3.42 34.09 -2.72
N ASP A 332 2.16 34.12 -3.11
CA ASP A 332 1.00 34.24 -2.23
C ASP A 332 0.83 33.03 -1.30
N GLN A 333 0.62 33.31 -0.01
CA GLN A 333 0.53 32.32 1.07
C GLN A 333 -0.91 31.81 1.23
N HIS A 334 -1.59 31.48 0.14
CA HIS A 334 -2.96 30.96 0.21
C HIS A 334 -2.95 29.47 0.52
N PHE A 335 -3.68 29.08 1.58
CA PHE A 335 -3.84 27.70 2.02
C PHE A 335 -2.52 26.96 2.32
N THR A 336 -1.47 27.68 2.76
CA THR A 336 -0.14 27.11 3.03
C THR A 336 -0.19 25.91 3.98
N GLU A 337 -0.93 26.00 5.09
CA GLU A 337 -1.09 24.90 6.06
C GLU A 337 -1.71 23.65 5.40
N ALA A 338 -2.66 23.83 4.49
CA ALA A 338 -3.31 22.72 3.77
C ALA A 338 -2.36 22.10 2.73
N ILE A 339 -1.58 22.93 2.03
CA ILE A 339 -0.58 22.51 1.05
C ILE A 339 0.51 21.67 1.73
N GLU A 340 1.07 22.16 2.83
CA GLU A 340 2.10 21.45 3.61
C GLU A 340 1.56 20.15 4.19
N THR A 341 0.32 20.15 4.72
CA THR A 341 -0.31 18.93 5.24
C THR A 341 -0.46 17.88 4.13
N LEU A 342 -0.89 18.29 2.93
CA LEU A 342 -1.08 17.38 1.81
C LEU A 342 0.26 16.86 1.27
N GLN A 343 1.34 17.65 1.31
CA GLN A 343 2.69 17.20 0.95
C GLN A 343 3.20 16.04 1.80
N MET A 344 2.72 15.93 3.05
CA MET A 344 3.10 14.82 3.93
C MET A 344 2.54 13.46 3.47
N LEU A 345 1.60 13.44 2.50
CA LEU A 345 1.01 12.21 1.96
C LEU A 345 2.11 11.22 1.51
N SER A 346 3.15 11.70 0.81
CA SER A 346 4.25 10.87 0.32
C SER A 346 5.18 10.33 1.42
N THR A 347 5.10 10.87 2.63
CA THR A 347 5.92 10.44 3.78
C THR A 347 5.18 9.49 4.71
N SER A 348 3.89 9.30 4.49
CA SER A 348 3.05 8.42 5.30
C SER A 348 3.00 7.00 4.71
N PHE A 349 3.04 6.00 5.58
CA PHE A 349 3.14 4.60 5.16
C PHE A 349 1.79 3.89 5.12
N SER A 350 0.88 4.21 6.03
CA SER A 350 -0.40 3.51 6.16
C SER A 350 -1.52 4.21 5.40
N PRO A 351 -2.44 3.47 4.75
CA PRO A 351 -3.63 4.03 4.10
C PRO A 351 -4.47 4.90 5.05
N ARG A 352 -4.60 4.49 6.32
CA ARG A 352 -5.33 5.26 7.32
C ARG A 352 -4.66 6.59 7.61
N ASP A 353 -3.34 6.62 7.78
CA ASP A 353 -2.62 7.87 8.01
C ASP A 353 -2.75 8.81 6.80
N LYS A 354 -2.72 8.25 5.57
CA LYS A 354 -2.99 8.98 4.34
C LYS A 354 -4.39 9.60 4.33
N LEU A 355 -5.42 8.84 4.69
CA LEU A 355 -6.79 9.36 4.80
C LEU A 355 -6.92 10.44 5.88
N LYS A 356 -6.25 10.26 7.03
CA LYS A 356 -6.21 11.28 8.09
C LYS A 356 -5.52 12.56 7.62
N LEU A 357 -4.45 12.45 6.82
CA LEU A 357 -3.80 13.61 6.23
C LEU A 357 -4.73 14.34 5.25
N ILE A 358 -5.45 13.60 4.40
CA ILE A 358 -6.45 14.18 3.48
C ILE A 358 -7.54 14.90 4.29
N HIS A 359 -8.10 14.26 5.30
CA HIS A 359 -9.10 14.88 6.18
C HIS A 359 -8.57 16.14 6.86
N ARG A 360 -7.36 16.10 7.40
CA ARG A 360 -6.70 17.27 8.00
C ARG A 360 -6.48 18.38 6.97
N THR A 361 -6.18 18.06 5.72
CA THR A 361 -6.09 19.05 4.63
C THR A 361 -7.44 19.74 4.42
N PHE A 362 -8.55 19.00 4.36
CA PHE A 362 -9.90 19.59 4.27
C PHE A 362 -10.24 20.48 5.48
N GLN A 363 -9.85 20.06 6.69
CA GLN A 363 -9.99 20.88 7.89
C GLN A 363 -9.18 22.18 7.81
N GLN A 364 -7.93 22.14 7.32
CA GLN A 364 -7.11 23.34 7.14
C GLN A 364 -7.68 24.28 6.07
N VAL A 365 -8.22 23.74 4.97
CA VAL A 365 -8.93 24.53 3.95
C VAL A 365 -10.14 25.22 4.57
N SER A 366 -10.96 24.46 5.30
CA SER A 366 -12.17 24.98 5.98
C SER A 366 -11.82 26.07 7.00
N LYS A 367 -10.80 25.84 7.82
CA LYS A 367 -10.30 26.82 8.80
C LYS A 367 -9.82 28.11 8.13
N ALA A 368 -9.07 28.01 7.03
CA ALA A 368 -8.59 29.18 6.30
C ALA A 368 -9.74 30.01 5.70
N VAL A 369 -10.83 29.35 5.29
CA VAL A 369 -12.03 29.99 4.77
C VAL A 369 -12.90 30.59 5.87
N MET A 370 -13.13 29.87 6.97
CA MET A 370 -13.89 30.35 8.14
C MET A 370 -13.25 31.58 8.78
N ASN A 371 -11.91 31.64 8.83
CA ASN A 371 -11.19 32.83 9.29
C ASN A 371 -11.46 34.08 8.44
N LYS A 372 -11.86 33.93 7.17
CA LYS A 372 -12.15 35.04 6.25
C LYS A 372 -13.63 35.37 6.13
N LEU A 373 -14.49 34.35 5.99
CA LEU A 373 -15.91 34.50 5.68
C LEU A 373 -16.82 34.34 6.91
N GLY A 374 -16.25 34.04 8.08
CA GLY A 374 -16.99 33.76 9.31
C GLY A 374 -17.32 32.28 9.50
N ASN A 375 -17.64 31.90 10.74
CA ASN A 375 -17.80 30.50 11.17
C ASN A 375 -19.07 29.80 10.61
N ASP A 376 -20.01 30.54 10.01
CA ASP A 376 -21.30 29.99 9.53
C ASP A 376 -21.28 29.58 8.04
N TYR A 377 -20.10 29.59 7.39
CA TYR A 377 -20.00 29.24 5.99
C TYR A 377 -20.23 27.74 5.75
N LEU A 378 -21.22 27.39 4.93
CA LEU A 378 -21.49 26.02 4.50
C LEU A 378 -20.84 25.76 3.13
N TRP A 379 -20.04 24.70 3.04
CA TRP A 379 -19.43 24.28 1.79
C TRP A 379 -20.45 23.70 0.81
N SER A 380 -20.39 24.14 -0.44
CA SER A 380 -20.92 23.42 -1.60
C SER A 380 -19.79 22.70 -2.33
N MET A 381 -20.08 21.62 -3.05
CA MET A 381 -19.05 20.94 -3.85
C MET A 381 -18.51 21.83 -4.97
N ASP A 382 -19.34 22.72 -5.53
CA ASP A 382 -18.93 23.69 -6.54
C ASP A 382 -17.90 24.69 -6.01
N ASP A 383 -17.96 25.02 -4.71
CA ASP A 383 -16.97 25.87 -4.06
C ASP A 383 -15.73 25.08 -3.60
N LEU A 384 -15.93 23.89 -3.02
CA LEU A 384 -14.88 23.11 -2.38
C LEU A 384 -13.92 22.50 -3.41
N PHE A 385 -14.45 21.95 -4.50
CA PHE A 385 -13.65 21.20 -5.47
C PHE A 385 -12.60 22.08 -6.18
N PRO A 386 -12.92 23.28 -6.70
CA PRO A 386 -11.90 24.18 -7.25
C PRO A 386 -10.81 24.57 -6.26
N VAL A 387 -11.17 24.82 -4.99
CA VAL A 387 -10.22 25.17 -3.93
C VAL A 387 -9.30 23.97 -3.65
N PHE A 388 -9.86 22.77 -3.58
CA PHE A 388 -9.06 21.57 -3.34
C PHE A 388 -8.15 21.23 -4.52
N GLN A 389 -8.63 21.38 -5.76
CA GLN A 389 -7.78 21.27 -6.96
C GLN A 389 -6.60 22.24 -6.92
N TYR A 390 -6.81 23.49 -6.48
CA TYR A 390 -5.72 24.44 -6.30
C TYR A 390 -4.67 23.93 -5.30
N VAL A 391 -5.12 23.41 -4.14
CA VAL A 391 -4.23 22.85 -3.10
C VAL A 391 -3.45 21.65 -3.65
N VAL A 392 -4.08 20.72 -4.38
CA VAL A 392 -3.42 19.57 -5.02
C VAL A 392 -2.36 20.02 -6.04
N VAL A 393 -2.66 21.04 -6.84
CA VAL A 393 -1.72 21.55 -7.84
C VAL A 393 -0.51 22.21 -7.19
N ARG A 394 -0.73 22.91 -6.07
CA ARG A 394 0.34 23.60 -5.32
C ARG A 394 1.13 22.69 -4.38
N SER A 395 0.56 21.57 -3.93
CA SER A 395 1.28 20.57 -3.12
C SER A 395 2.39 19.89 -3.91
N ARG A 396 2.27 19.78 -5.24
CA ARG A 396 3.28 19.20 -6.14
C ARG A 396 3.68 17.77 -5.77
N ILE A 397 2.71 17.00 -5.28
CA ILE A 397 2.93 15.58 -4.96
C ILE A 397 3.36 14.85 -6.22
N GLN A 398 4.52 14.19 -6.15
CA GLN A 398 4.99 13.28 -7.18
C GLN A 398 4.30 11.92 -7.00
N HIS A 399 4.01 11.23 -8.10
CA HIS A 399 3.43 9.90 -8.09
C HIS A 399 2.08 9.79 -7.36
N LEU A 400 1.26 10.84 -7.41
CA LEU A 400 -0.04 10.87 -6.74
C LEU A 400 -0.94 9.69 -7.15
N GLY A 401 -0.87 9.24 -8.41
CA GLY A 401 -1.63 8.07 -8.88
C GLY A 401 -1.23 6.77 -8.17
N ALA A 402 0.08 6.57 -7.96
CA ALA A 402 0.60 5.44 -7.19
C ALA A 402 0.15 5.48 -5.73
N GLU A 403 0.14 6.67 -5.13
CA GLU A 403 -0.29 6.89 -3.74
C GLU A 403 -1.79 6.61 -3.54
N ILE A 404 -2.63 7.08 -4.47
CA ILE A 404 -4.08 6.83 -4.47
C ILE A 404 -4.37 5.33 -4.63
N GLN A 405 -3.75 4.66 -5.60
CA GLN A 405 -3.96 3.23 -5.82
C GLN A 405 -3.53 2.40 -4.60
N LEU A 406 -2.42 2.77 -3.95
CA LEU A 406 -1.98 2.10 -2.72
C LEU A 406 -3.02 2.20 -1.60
N VAL A 407 -3.65 3.36 -1.44
CA VAL A 407 -4.74 3.53 -0.49
C VAL A 407 -5.92 2.64 -0.90
N ASP A 408 -6.37 2.70 -2.16
CA ASP A 408 -7.53 1.93 -2.62
C ASP A 408 -7.35 0.40 -2.47
N ASP A 409 -6.16 -0.11 -2.76
CA ASP A 409 -5.84 -1.54 -2.69
C ASP A 409 -5.67 -2.07 -1.25
N LEU A 410 -5.32 -1.22 -0.28
CA LEU A 410 -5.02 -1.64 1.09
C LEU A 410 -5.98 -1.08 2.14
N LEU A 411 -6.96 -0.26 1.73
CA LEU A 411 -7.98 0.28 2.62
C LEU A 411 -9.07 -0.76 2.88
N ASP A 412 -9.55 -0.81 4.13
CA ASP A 412 -10.67 -1.67 4.47
C ASP A 412 -11.98 -1.12 3.84
N PRO A 413 -12.87 -2.00 3.33
CA PRO A 413 -14.09 -1.57 2.63
C PRO A 413 -15.01 -0.66 3.45
N HIS A 414 -15.03 -0.79 4.78
CA HIS A 414 -15.87 0.04 5.63
C HIS A 414 -15.39 1.50 5.70
N MET A 415 -14.08 1.75 5.53
CA MET A 415 -13.52 3.11 5.52
C MET A 415 -13.73 3.83 4.18
N GLN A 416 -14.08 3.11 3.11
CA GLN A 416 -14.49 3.69 1.84
C GLN A 416 -15.86 4.40 1.94
N HIS A 417 -16.64 4.08 2.96
CA HIS A 417 -17.98 4.63 3.17
C HIS A 417 -17.92 5.67 4.30
N GLY A 418 -18.41 6.88 4.04
CA GLY A 418 -18.43 7.98 5.02
C GLY A 418 -17.65 9.21 4.57
N GLU A 419 -17.40 10.14 5.50
CA GLU A 419 -16.75 11.42 5.21
C GLU A 419 -15.34 11.23 4.62
N LEU A 420 -14.53 10.33 5.20
CA LEU A 420 -13.19 10.02 4.71
C LEU A 420 -13.19 9.46 3.28
N GLY A 421 -14.18 8.61 2.96
CA GLY A 421 -14.34 8.06 1.62
C GLY A 421 -14.73 9.12 0.59
N ILE A 422 -15.61 10.05 0.95
CA ILE A 422 -16.01 11.18 0.09
C ILE A 422 -14.81 12.10 -0.16
N MET A 423 -14.06 12.44 0.89
CA MET A 423 -12.85 13.25 0.79
C MET A 423 -11.77 12.58 -0.06
N PHE A 424 -11.61 11.26 0.06
CA PHE A 424 -10.70 10.49 -0.78
C PHE A 424 -11.17 10.43 -2.24
N THR A 425 -12.47 10.27 -2.50
CA THR A 425 -13.05 10.32 -3.86
C THR A 425 -12.92 11.69 -4.51
N THR A 426 -12.82 12.75 -3.70
CA THR A 426 -12.64 14.13 -4.17
C THR A 426 -11.20 14.40 -4.62
N LEU A 427 -10.22 13.67 -4.08
CA LEU A 427 -8.81 13.70 -4.48
C LEU A 427 -8.59 12.89 -5.75
#